data_AF-A0A7S4QUV3-F1
#
_entry.id   AF-A0A7S4QUV3-F1
#
_cell.length_a   1.000
_cell.length_b   1.000
_cell.length_c   1.000
_cell.angle_alpha   90.00
_cell.angle_beta   90.00
_cell.angle_gamma   90.00
#
_symmetry.space_group_name_H-M   'P 1'
#
loop_
_entity.id
_entity.type
_entity.pdbx_description
1 polymer ?
#
loop_
_entity_poly.entity_id
_entity_poly.type
_entity_poly.pdbx_seq_one_letter_code
_entity_poly.pdbx_strand_id
1 'polypeptide(L)'
;CKEASGERLALVTTTLPGEPHALPVLAKPLLYLYATLVSGEEGPTSADGRGALALRVWLCARARDVPSEARPVTGVLQVRTGGEDARVQLTSSAVEPFRLPEECFHHDRPEDARCPLRGLSLELEESDMSAWSPEELPASAIGCLHAKLAGGPLAIGLLRPAVVIAVDGDL
;
A
#
# COMPACT_ATOMS: atom_id res chain seq x y z
N CYS A 1 15.41 20.25 -2.70
CA CYS A 1 14.40 19.47 -1.96
C CYS A 1 13.79 20.38 -0.89
N LYS A 2 12.51 20.73 -1.00
CA LYS A 2 11.79 21.44 0.09
C LYS A 2 11.60 20.42 1.23
N GLU A 3 12.07 20.74 2.42
CA GLU A 3 11.76 19.95 3.61
C GLU A 3 10.24 19.80 3.74
N ALA A 4 9.77 18.56 3.74
CA ALA A 4 8.42 18.25 4.16
C ALA A 4 8.32 18.54 5.65
N SER A 5 7.91 19.76 5.99
CA SER A 5 7.45 20.18 7.31
C SER A 5 6.48 19.09 7.81
N GLY A 6 6.91 18.31 8.81
CA GLY A 6 6.03 17.33 9.43
C GLY A 6 4.83 18.05 10.02
N GLU A 7 3.66 17.86 9.42
CA GLU A 7 2.40 18.42 9.94
C GLU A 7 2.21 17.91 11.37
N ARG A 8 2.33 18.83 12.33
CA ARG A 8 1.93 18.59 13.70
C ARG A 8 0.45 18.94 13.81
N LEU A 9 -0.40 17.93 13.87
CA LEU A 9 -1.79 18.10 14.24
C LEU A 9 -1.86 18.40 15.74
N ALA A 10 -2.12 19.66 16.09
CA ALA A 10 -2.45 20.06 17.45
C ALA A 10 -3.96 19.89 17.64
N LEU A 11 -4.38 18.86 18.39
CA LEU A 11 -5.77 18.73 18.82
C LEU A 11 -5.94 19.54 20.11
N VAL A 12 -6.60 20.69 20.01
CA VAL A 12 -7.03 21.47 21.17
C VAL A 12 -8.47 21.06 21.49
N THR A 13 -8.68 20.49 22.68
CA THR A 13 -10.01 20.14 23.18
C THR A 13 -10.27 20.86 24.49
N THR A 14 -11.49 21.38 24.64
CA THR A 14 -12.03 21.87 25.91
C THR A 14 -13.00 20.83 26.44
N THR A 15 -12.58 20.08 27.46
CA THR A 15 -13.44 19.13 28.18
C THR A 15 -14.09 19.81 29.37
N LEU A 16 -15.40 19.62 29.55
CA LEU A 16 -16.08 20.01 30.79
C LEU A 16 -15.61 19.09 31.94
N PRO A 17 -15.53 19.59 33.19
CA PRO A 17 -15.15 18.74 34.32
C PRO A 17 -16.25 17.69 34.60
N GLY A 18 -15.87 16.42 34.70
CA GLY A 18 -16.71 15.38 35.31
C GLY A 18 -16.96 14.13 34.46
N GLU A 19 -16.72 14.15 33.15
CA GLU A 19 -16.91 12.98 32.28
C GLU A 19 -15.69 12.69 31.40
N PRO A 20 -15.23 11.43 31.30
CA PRO A 20 -14.23 11.05 30.32
C PRO A 20 -14.82 11.17 28.91
N HIS A 21 -14.38 12.16 28.14
CA HIS A 21 -14.71 12.26 26.73
C HIS A 21 -13.65 11.57 25.87
N ALA A 22 -14.06 10.51 25.18
CA ALA A 22 -13.29 9.99 24.05
C ALA A 22 -13.56 10.88 22.84
N LEU A 23 -12.55 11.62 22.37
CA LEU A 23 -12.62 12.32 21.09
C LEU A 23 -12.09 11.39 19.99
N PRO A 24 -12.95 10.86 19.10
CA PRO A 24 -12.48 10.09 17.98
C PRO A 24 -11.79 11.04 16.99
N VAL A 25 -10.46 11.08 17.03
CA VAL A 25 -9.68 11.77 16.00
C VAL A 25 -9.58 10.85 14.79
N LEU A 26 -10.40 11.12 13.78
CA LEU A 26 -10.30 10.43 12.50
C LEU A 26 -9.20 11.05 11.65
N ALA A 27 -7.97 10.58 11.85
CA ALA A 27 -6.89 10.92 10.93
C ALA A 27 -7.16 10.23 9.57
N LYS A 28 -7.29 11.01 8.51
CA LYS A 28 -7.35 10.53 7.12
C LYS A 28 -5.92 10.48 6.57
N PRO A 29 -5.18 9.37 6.71
CA PRO A 29 -3.79 9.30 6.28
C PRO A 29 -3.68 9.47 4.76
N LEU A 30 -2.66 10.20 4.33
CA LEU A 30 -2.12 10.08 2.99
C LEU A 30 -1.22 8.85 2.96
N LEU A 31 -1.45 7.99 1.97
CA LEU A 31 -0.66 6.78 1.76
C LEU A 31 0.10 6.88 0.46
N TYR A 32 1.26 6.25 0.40
CA TYR A 32 2.07 6.15 -0.81
C TYR A 32 2.25 4.68 -1.14
N LEU A 33 2.06 4.34 -2.42
CA LEU A 33 2.36 3.01 -2.94
C LEU A 33 3.45 3.14 -4.00
N TYR A 34 4.48 2.32 -3.87
CA TYR A 34 5.63 2.37 -4.78
C TYR A 34 6.32 1.03 -4.90
N ALA A 35 7.13 0.89 -5.93
CA ALA A 35 7.94 -0.30 -6.17
C ALA A 35 9.44 0.03 -6.17
N THR A 36 10.28 -0.88 -5.68
CA THR A 36 11.75 -0.80 -5.74
C THR A 36 12.33 -2.08 -6.31
N LEU A 37 13.50 -2.00 -6.95
CA LEU A 37 14.23 -3.18 -7.42
C LEU A 37 14.66 -4.06 -6.24
N VAL A 38 14.46 -5.36 -6.36
CA VAL A 38 15.03 -6.34 -5.43
C VAL A 38 16.49 -6.57 -5.82
N SER A 39 17.42 -6.15 -4.96
CA SER A 39 18.84 -6.37 -5.22
C SER A 39 19.20 -7.85 -5.02
N GLY A 40 19.85 -8.45 -6.01
CA GLY A 40 20.40 -9.81 -5.90
C GLY A 40 19.48 -10.96 -6.32
N GLU A 41 18.23 -10.70 -6.70
CA GLU A 41 17.42 -11.67 -7.45
C GLU A 41 17.64 -11.45 -8.95
N GLU A 42 18.64 -12.12 -9.51
CA GLU A 42 18.76 -12.26 -10.96
C GLU A 42 17.59 -13.11 -11.45
N GLY A 43 16.60 -12.47 -12.06
CA GLY A 43 15.52 -13.17 -12.75
C GLY A 43 16.04 -13.92 -13.98
N PRO A 44 15.20 -14.73 -14.64
CA PRO A 44 15.58 -15.42 -15.85
C PRO A 44 16.11 -14.43 -16.89
N THR A 45 17.29 -14.73 -17.44
CA THR A 45 17.93 -13.92 -18.46
C THR A 45 17.07 -13.97 -19.72
N SER A 46 16.50 -12.83 -20.13
CA SER A 46 15.81 -12.73 -21.43
C SER A 46 16.81 -12.99 -22.57
N ALA A 47 16.31 -13.40 -23.74
CA ALA A 47 17.10 -13.62 -24.94
C ALA A 47 17.96 -12.39 -25.34
N ASP A 48 17.50 -11.20 -24.95
CA ASP A 48 18.21 -9.92 -25.17
C ASP A 48 19.33 -9.65 -24.15
N GLY A 49 19.65 -10.60 -23.27
CA GLY A 49 20.67 -10.47 -22.24
C GLY A 49 20.31 -9.53 -21.09
N ARG A 50 19.10 -8.95 -21.09
CA ARG A 50 18.57 -8.18 -19.95
C ARG A 50 17.81 -9.13 -19.04
N GLY A 51 18.36 -9.39 -17.84
CA GLY A 51 17.61 -10.07 -16.79
C GLY A 51 16.36 -9.26 -16.43
N ALA A 52 15.21 -9.90 -16.43
CA ALA A 52 14.01 -9.26 -15.90
C ALA A 52 14.15 -9.16 -14.37
N LEU A 53 14.00 -7.96 -13.83
CA LEU A 53 14.25 -7.70 -12.41
C LEU A 53 12.94 -7.78 -11.62
N ALA A 54 12.97 -8.48 -10.48
CA ALA A 54 11.85 -8.45 -9.55
C ALA A 54 11.74 -7.06 -8.89
N LEU A 55 10.50 -6.61 -8.69
CA LEU A 55 10.20 -5.40 -7.94
C LEU A 55 9.48 -5.77 -6.65
N ARG A 56 9.85 -5.12 -5.54
CA ARG A 56 9.11 -5.20 -4.28
C ARG A 56 8.18 -4.00 -4.17
N VAL A 57 6.92 -4.26 -3.87
CA VAL A 57 5.89 -3.25 -3.70
C VAL A 57 5.74 -2.91 -2.22
N TRP A 58 5.76 -1.62 -1.93
CA TRP A 58 5.75 -1.04 -0.60
C TRP A 58 4.56 -0.10 -0.43
N LEU A 59 4.04 -0.07 0.80
CA LEU A 59 3.06 0.89 1.27
C LEU A 59 3.67 1.69 2.43
N CYS A 60 3.59 3.02 2.41
CA CYS A 60 4.01 3.87 3.54
C CYS A 60 3.03 5.02 3.79
N ALA A 61 3.10 5.62 4.98
CA ALA A 61 2.28 6.79 5.36
C ALA A 61 3.03 8.13 5.32
N ARG A 62 4.34 8.12 5.00
CA ARG A 62 5.20 9.32 5.04
C ARG A 62 5.97 9.46 3.73
N ALA A 63 5.90 10.65 3.15
CA ALA A 63 6.63 10.97 1.91
C ALA A 63 8.14 10.71 2.02
N ARG A 64 8.74 11.01 3.18
CA ARG A 64 10.18 10.81 3.42
C ARG A 64 10.62 9.35 3.38
N ASP A 65 9.67 8.42 3.51
CA ASP A 65 9.98 6.99 3.47
C ASP A 65 9.96 6.46 2.02
N VAL A 66 9.54 7.27 1.04
CA VAL A 66 9.60 6.95 -0.39
C VAL A 66 11.03 7.24 -0.88
N PRO A 67 11.78 6.22 -1.34
CA PRO A 67 13.13 6.41 -1.83
C PRO A 67 13.15 7.10 -3.21
N SER A 68 14.29 7.69 -3.59
CA SER A 68 14.43 8.44 -4.84
C SER A 68 14.26 7.59 -6.11
N GLU A 69 14.60 6.32 -6.01
CA GLU A 69 14.54 5.32 -7.08
C GLU A 69 13.21 4.58 -7.12
N ALA A 70 12.25 4.97 -6.27
CA ALA A 70 10.91 4.42 -6.23
C ALA A 70 10.22 4.59 -7.60
N ARG A 71 9.52 3.54 -8.02
CA ARG A 71 8.73 3.51 -9.25
C ARG A 71 7.24 3.58 -8.92
N PRO A 72 6.43 4.27 -9.75
CA PRO A 72 4.99 4.23 -9.61
C PRO A 72 4.47 2.80 -9.82
N VAL A 73 3.32 2.53 -9.22
CA VAL A 73 2.60 1.26 -9.34
C VAL A 73 1.24 1.56 -9.95
N THR A 74 0.87 0.82 -10.99
CA THR A 74 -0.41 0.97 -11.69
C THR A 74 -1.32 -0.21 -11.38
N GLY A 75 -2.60 0.05 -11.12
CA GLY A 75 -3.57 -0.97 -10.77
C GLY A 75 -4.74 -0.45 -9.94
N VAL A 76 -5.36 -1.35 -9.19
CA VAL A 76 -6.49 -1.09 -8.32
C VAL A 76 -6.15 -1.58 -6.92
N LEU A 77 -6.11 -0.65 -5.96
CA LEU A 77 -6.07 -1.00 -4.55
C LEU A 77 -7.50 -1.22 -4.07
N GLN A 78 -7.79 -2.40 -3.56
CA GLN A 78 -9.07 -2.72 -2.95
C GLN A 78 -8.93 -2.71 -1.44
N VAL A 79 -9.92 -2.12 -0.76
CA VAL A 79 -9.92 -1.97 0.69
C VAL A 79 -11.29 -2.35 1.21
N ARG A 80 -11.34 -3.34 2.09
CA ARG A 80 -12.59 -3.85 2.62
C ARG A 80 -13.22 -2.85 3.59
N THR A 81 -14.40 -2.33 3.24
CA THR A 81 -15.23 -1.57 4.17
C THR A 81 -16.28 -2.48 4.82
N GLY A 82 -16.96 -2.01 5.86
CA GLY A 82 -18.00 -2.78 6.55
C GLY A 82 -19.19 -3.20 5.68
N GLY A 83 -19.33 -2.62 4.47
CA GLY A 83 -20.38 -2.94 3.50
C GLY A 83 -19.83 -3.42 2.15
N GLU A 84 -19.24 -2.50 1.38
CA GLU A 84 -18.72 -2.77 0.03
C GLU A 84 -17.21 -2.51 -0.06
N ASP A 85 -16.50 -3.28 -0.88
CA ASP A 85 -15.07 -3.06 -1.07
C ASP A 85 -14.82 -1.73 -1.80
N ALA A 86 -14.09 -0.82 -1.15
CA ALA A 86 -13.65 0.43 -1.72
C ALA A 86 -12.51 0.18 -2.72
N ARG A 87 -12.52 0.88 -3.85
CA ARG A 87 -11.51 0.77 -4.91
C ARG A 87 -10.80 2.10 -5.12
N VAL A 88 -9.48 2.08 -5.09
CA VAL A 88 -8.64 3.24 -5.40
C VAL A 88 -7.83 2.93 -6.65
N GLN A 89 -8.08 3.69 -7.72
CA GLN A 89 -7.34 3.56 -8.96
C GLN A 89 -5.95 4.18 -8.81
N LEU A 90 -4.93 3.43 -9.20
CA LEU A 90 -3.53 3.85 -9.22
C LEU A 90 -3.13 3.98 -10.69
N THR A 91 -3.10 5.20 -11.23
CA THR A 91 -2.82 5.48 -12.66
C THR A 91 -1.71 6.49 -12.88
N SER A 92 -1.01 6.89 -11.82
CA SER A 92 -0.02 7.96 -11.91
C SER A 92 1.27 7.48 -12.57
N SER A 93 1.89 8.37 -13.34
CA SER A 93 3.24 8.20 -13.88
C SER A 93 4.33 8.53 -12.85
N ALA A 94 3.95 8.98 -11.66
CA ALA A 94 4.83 9.30 -10.55
C ALA A 94 4.31 8.68 -9.24
N VAL A 95 5.19 8.53 -8.24
CA VAL A 95 4.77 8.10 -6.91
C VAL A 95 4.06 9.27 -6.22
N GLU A 96 2.74 9.21 -6.16
CA GLU A 96 1.89 10.24 -5.57
C GLU A 96 1.12 9.70 -4.36
N PRO A 97 0.81 10.56 -3.37
CA PRO A 97 -0.03 10.16 -2.28
C PRO A 97 -1.47 9.92 -2.73
N PHE A 98 -2.10 8.89 -2.20
CA PHE A 98 -3.52 8.63 -2.35
C PHE A 98 -4.23 8.66 -0.99
N ARG A 99 -5.55 8.81 -1.04
CA ARG A 99 -6.43 8.75 0.14
C ARG A 99 -7.30 7.52 0.05
N LEU A 100 -7.58 6.91 1.19
CA LEU A 100 -8.64 5.93 1.28
C LEU A 100 -9.99 6.65 1.25
N PRO A 101 -11.03 6.05 0.64
CA PRO A 101 -12.39 6.57 0.69
C PRO A 101 -12.88 6.72 2.14
N GLU A 102 -13.79 7.66 2.37
CA GLU A 102 -14.23 8.02 3.74
C GLU A 102 -14.95 6.85 4.43
N GLU A 103 -15.62 6.03 3.63
CA GLU A 103 -16.36 4.84 4.01
C GLU A 103 -15.46 3.79 4.67
N CYS A 104 -14.15 3.78 4.38
CA CYS A 104 -13.19 2.91 5.06
C CYS A 104 -13.05 3.22 6.56
N PHE A 105 -13.41 4.44 6.96
CA PHE A 105 -13.21 4.94 8.32
C PHE A 105 -14.51 5.04 9.13
N HIS A 106 -15.66 4.92 8.48
CA HIS A 106 -16.96 4.94 9.13
C HIS A 106 -17.34 3.55 9.61
N HIS A 107 -17.57 3.43 10.92
CA HIS A 107 -18.11 2.23 11.54
C HIS A 107 -19.35 2.63 12.33
N ASP A 108 -20.46 1.95 12.09
CA ASP A 108 -21.73 2.24 12.79
C ASP A 108 -21.60 2.01 14.30
N ARG A 109 -20.66 1.15 14.72
CA ARG A 109 -20.36 0.87 16.12
C ARG A 109 -18.86 0.93 16.41
N PRO A 110 -18.44 1.43 17.59
CA PRO A 110 -17.03 1.43 17.98
C PRO A 110 -16.41 0.03 18.07
N GLU A 111 -17.20 -0.98 18.44
CA GLU A 111 -16.77 -2.38 18.46
C GLU A 111 -16.46 -2.96 17.07
N ASP A 112 -17.04 -2.36 16.03
CA ASP A 112 -16.81 -2.71 14.63
C ASP A 112 -15.63 -1.95 14.03
N ALA A 113 -15.01 -1.04 14.79
CA ALA A 113 -13.86 -0.23 14.35
C ALA A 113 -12.66 -1.12 14.01
N ARG A 114 -12.66 -1.60 12.77
CA ARG A 114 -11.56 -2.34 12.17
C ARG A 114 -10.57 -1.35 11.59
N CYS A 115 -9.29 -1.74 11.62
CA CYS A 115 -8.28 -1.01 10.88
C CYS A 115 -8.74 -0.89 9.41
N PRO A 116 -8.80 0.32 8.83
CA PRO A 116 -9.25 0.52 7.45
C PRO A 116 -8.38 -0.22 6.44
N LEU A 117 -7.14 -0.56 6.80
CA LEU A 117 -6.22 -1.30 5.96
C LEU A 117 -6.37 -2.83 6.10
N ARG A 118 -7.27 -3.31 6.95
CA ARG A 118 -7.50 -4.74 7.14
C ARG A 118 -8.18 -5.30 5.88
N GLY A 119 -7.53 -6.27 5.24
CA GLY A 119 -8.02 -6.84 3.98
C GLY A 119 -7.70 -5.97 2.76
N LEU A 120 -6.67 -5.13 2.86
CA LEU A 120 -6.08 -4.49 1.69
C LEU A 120 -5.65 -5.56 0.68
N SER A 121 -6.19 -5.43 -0.53
CA SER A 121 -5.88 -6.25 -1.69
C SER A 121 -5.34 -5.30 -2.77
N LEU A 122 -4.42 -5.80 -3.58
CA LEU A 122 -3.85 -5.04 -4.69
C LEU A 122 -3.95 -5.89 -5.93
N GLU A 123 -4.65 -5.35 -6.92
CA GLU A 123 -4.72 -5.88 -8.28
C GLU A 123 -3.84 -4.97 -9.13
N LEU A 124 -2.72 -5.49 -9.63
CA LEU A 124 -1.83 -4.71 -10.46
C LEU A 124 -2.28 -4.82 -11.91
N GLU A 125 -2.11 -3.73 -12.68
CA GLU A 125 -2.23 -3.83 -14.12
C GLU A 125 -1.10 -4.75 -14.61
N GLU A 126 -1.46 -5.97 -14.97
CA GLU A 126 -0.51 -6.95 -15.46
C GLU A 126 0.09 -6.44 -16.77
N SER A 127 1.36 -6.07 -16.73
CA SER A 127 2.15 -6.04 -17.95
C SER A 127 2.34 -7.48 -18.42
N ASP A 128 2.40 -7.71 -19.73
CA ASP A 128 2.66 -9.03 -20.35
C ASP A 128 3.88 -9.79 -19.79
N MET A 129 4.74 -9.10 -19.03
CA MET A 129 6.03 -9.59 -18.53
C MET A 129 6.13 -9.67 -17.01
N SER A 130 5.06 -9.46 -16.24
CA SER A 130 5.13 -9.47 -14.76
C SER A 130 3.93 -10.14 -14.10
N ALA A 131 4.18 -10.96 -13.08
CA ALA A 131 3.18 -11.60 -12.23
C ALA A 131 3.22 -11.02 -10.82
N TRP A 132 2.05 -10.65 -10.30
CA TRP A 132 1.89 -10.18 -8.93
C TRP A 132 1.88 -11.34 -7.92
N SER A 133 2.65 -11.22 -6.85
CA SER A 133 2.73 -12.19 -5.76
C SER A 133 2.59 -11.43 -4.43
N PRO A 134 1.41 -11.46 -3.77
CA PRO A 134 1.23 -10.78 -2.49
C PRO A 134 2.14 -11.40 -1.43
N GLU A 135 2.73 -10.56 -0.57
CA GLU A 135 3.55 -11.01 0.56
C GLU A 135 2.64 -11.19 1.78
N GLU A 136 2.75 -12.33 2.46
CA GLU A 136 1.99 -12.54 3.68
C GLU A 136 2.40 -11.51 4.73
N LEU A 137 1.45 -10.66 5.12
CA LEU A 137 1.68 -9.73 6.21
C LEU A 137 1.91 -10.55 7.48
N PRO A 138 3.00 -10.31 8.23
CA PRO A 138 3.37 -11.16 9.35
C PRO A 138 2.22 -11.23 10.34
N ALA A 139 1.93 -12.41 10.90
CA ALA A 139 0.83 -12.61 11.85
C ALA A 139 0.90 -11.66 13.06
N SER A 140 2.09 -11.15 13.43
CA SER A 140 2.25 -10.05 14.39
C SER A 140 1.61 -8.72 13.95
N ALA A 141 1.03 -8.67 12.75
CA ALA A 141 0.09 -7.65 12.26
C ALA A 141 -1.31 -7.81 12.84
N ILE A 142 -1.51 -8.61 13.90
CA ILE A 142 -2.73 -8.65 14.72
C ILE A 142 -3.13 -7.25 15.27
N GLY A 143 -2.29 -6.22 15.12
CA GLY A 143 -2.63 -4.81 15.39
C GLY A 143 -3.12 -4.00 14.18
N CYS A 144 -3.45 -2.73 14.43
CA CYS A 144 -3.81 -1.79 13.37
C CYS A 144 -2.62 -1.57 12.42
N LEU A 145 -2.74 -1.94 11.14
CA LEU A 145 -1.71 -1.72 10.10
C LEU A 145 -1.25 -0.27 10.02
N HIS A 146 -2.11 0.69 10.38
CA HIS A 146 -1.77 2.10 10.50
C HIS A 146 -0.60 2.33 11.48
N ALA A 147 -0.59 1.63 12.63
CA ALA A 147 0.49 1.72 13.60
C ALA A 147 1.82 1.18 13.03
N LYS A 148 1.76 0.16 12.16
CA LYS A 148 2.96 -0.34 11.46
C LYS A 148 3.48 0.66 10.44
N LEU A 149 2.59 1.28 9.66
CA LEU A 149 2.97 2.33 8.70
C LEU A 149 3.55 3.57 9.39
N ALA A 150 3.18 3.83 10.65
CA ALA A 150 3.82 4.87 11.45
C ALA A 150 5.28 4.54 11.80
N GLY A 151 5.62 3.24 11.88
CA GLY A 151 7.00 2.76 12.04
C GLY A 151 7.83 2.92 10.77
N GLY A 152 7.26 2.62 9.60
CA GLY A 152 7.92 2.79 8.30
C GLY A 152 7.20 2.07 7.16
N PRO A 153 7.85 1.95 5.99
CA PRO A 153 7.32 1.21 4.86
C PRO A 153 7.01 -0.24 5.19
N LEU A 154 5.92 -0.73 4.63
CA LEU A 154 5.48 -2.11 4.72
C LEU A 154 5.56 -2.74 3.33
N ALA A 155 6.33 -3.81 3.20
CA ALA A 155 6.31 -4.63 1.99
C ALA A 155 4.95 -5.37 1.92
N ILE A 156 4.27 -5.26 0.79
CA ILE A 156 2.95 -5.87 0.59
C ILE A 156 2.95 -6.93 -0.52
N GLY A 157 4.05 -7.06 -1.27
CA GLY A 157 4.21 -8.10 -2.27
C GLY A 157 5.37 -7.85 -3.23
N LEU A 158 5.46 -8.75 -4.21
CA LEU A 158 6.48 -8.81 -5.23
C LEU A 158 5.83 -8.83 -6.61
N LEU A 159 6.36 -8.04 -7.53
CA LEU A 159 6.18 -8.19 -8.96
C LEU A 159 7.36 -9.00 -9.48
N ARG A 160 7.08 -10.24 -9.89
CA ARG A 160 8.07 -11.14 -10.46
C ARG A 160 7.97 -11.10 -11.98
N PRO A 161 9.09 -11.25 -12.71
CA PRO A 161 9.01 -11.50 -14.14
C PRO A 161 8.13 -12.71 -14.45
N ALA A 162 7.21 -12.56 -15.39
CA ALA A 162 6.45 -13.68 -15.94
C ALA A 162 7.31 -14.44 -16.94
N VAL A 163 7.32 -15.78 -16.85
CA VAL A 163 7.94 -16.65 -17.85
C VAL A 163 6.82 -17.14 -18.78
N VAL A 164 6.80 -16.66 -20.01
CA VAL A 164 5.89 -17.15 -21.04
C VAL A 164 6.51 -18.38 -21.69
N ILE A 165 5.89 -19.54 -21.50
CA ILE A 165 6.28 -20.78 -22.17
C ILE A 165 5.47 -20.88 -23.47
N ALA A 166 6.10 -20.65 -24.61
CA ALA A 166 5.51 -20.98 -25.90
C ALA A 166 5.50 -22.50 -26.06
N VAL A 167 4.32 -23.08 -26.27
CA VAL A 167 4.18 -24.49 -26.63
C VAL A 167 3.96 -24.54 -28.14
N ASP A 168 5.01 -24.90 -28.89
CA ASP A 168 4.88 -25.15 -30.32
C ASP A 168 4.08 -26.44 -30.51
N GLY A 169 2.81 -26.27 -30.88
CA GLY A 169 1.93 -27.38 -31.23
C GLY A 169 2.15 -27.77 -32.68
N ASP A 170 3.01 -28.77 -32.93
CA ASP A 170 2.82 -29.65 -34.09
C ASP A 170 1.71 -30.65 -33.71
N LEU A 171 0.45 -30.24 -33.92
CA LEU A 171 -0.73 -31.13 -33.87
C LEU A 171 -1.19 -31.48 -35.29
#